data_AF-A0A521GT04-F1
#
_entry.id   AF-A0A521GT04-F1
#
_cell.length_a   1.000
_cell.length_b   1.000
_cell.length_c   1.000
_cell.angle_alpha   90.00
_cell.angle_beta   90.00
_cell.angle_gamma   90.00
#
_symmetry.space_group_name_H-M   'P 1'
#
loop_
_entity.id
_entity.type
_entity.pdbx_description
1 polymer ?
#
loop_
_entity_poly.entity_id
_entity_poly.type
_entity_poly.pdbx_seq_one_letter_code
_entity_poly.pdbx_strand_id
1 'polypeptide(L)'
;MDRLPAPPEWGAPQPAVRWRPRRVHAPYWTWRGNKRGAELGVVKQLARELRRDGRDDLRRLRSFAEDPPDCEGVDRNGALVGFEVRELVDQASAARGQGGERTSKRWHEEEVLRTIEHIIRAKGSIRYDRDRYDRVVLVICTDERFISYERFGPLLDATRWPATYSLDDAYLIFPHSSRIGRCPCVQLRTARVVDPARLAV
;
A
#
# COMPACT_ATOMS: atom_id res chain seq x y z
N MET A 1 13.53 -35.55 -12.78
CA MET A 1 13.68 -34.46 -11.79
C MET A 1 13.83 -33.17 -12.56
N ASP A 2 12.71 -32.52 -12.86
CA ASP A 2 12.71 -31.26 -13.60
C ASP A 2 13.28 -30.14 -12.72
N ARG A 3 14.30 -29.47 -13.23
CA ARG A 3 14.88 -28.29 -12.57
C ARG A 3 13.85 -27.18 -12.58
N LEU A 4 13.45 -26.72 -11.40
CA LEU A 4 12.68 -25.49 -11.24
C LEU A 4 13.42 -24.32 -11.93
N PRO A 5 12.70 -23.42 -12.64
CA PRO A 5 13.32 -22.26 -13.25
C PRO A 5 13.91 -21.34 -12.18
N ALA A 6 15.07 -20.75 -12.49
CA ALA A 6 15.72 -19.79 -11.62
C ALA A 6 14.78 -18.58 -11.34
N PRO A 7 14.78 -18.04 -10.12
CA PRO A 7 13.99 -16.86 -9.80
C PRO A 7 14.45 -15.66 -10.65
N PRO A 8 13.55 -14.71 -10.99
CA PRO A 8 13.95 -13.52 -11.73
C PRO A 8 14.94 -12.69 -10.89
N GLU A 9 15.97 -12.15 -11.53
CA GLU A 9 16.93 -11.24 -10.90
C GLU A 9 16.26 -9.90 -10.54
N TRP A 10 15.94 -9.70 -9.25
CA TRP A 10 15.39 -8.44 -8.72
C TRP A 10 16.45 -7.58 -8.02
N GLY A 11 17.66 -7.51 -8.59
CA GLY A 11 18.86 -6.96 -7.92
C GLY A 11 19.12 -5.46 -8.07
N ALA A 12 18.35 -4.71 -8.88
CA ALA A 12 18.57 -3.26 -9.04
C ALA A 12 17.53 -2.45 -8.24
N PRO A 13 17.93 -1.40 -7.49
CA PRO A 13 16.98 -0.42 -6.98
C PRO A 13 16.28 0.24 -8.18
N GLN A 14 15.00 -0.08 -8.35
CA GLN A 14 14.25 0.36 -9.51
C GLN A 14 13.84 1.83 -9.36
N PRO A 15 13.89 2.63 -10.44
CA PRO A 15 13.58 4.05 -10.39
C PRO A 15 12.13 4.27 -9.95
N ALA A 16 11.92 5.31 -9.14
CA ALA A 16 10.57 5.73 -8.75
C ALA A 16 9.71 5.96 -9.99
N VAL A 17 8.61 5.22 -10.10
CA VAL A 17 7.69 5.32 -11.23
C VAL A 17 7.09 6.72 -11.27
N ARG A 18 7.31 7.45 -12.37
CA ARG A 18 6.69 8.75 -12.64
C ARG A 18 5.17 8.57 -12.82
N TRP A 19 4.40 9.23 -11.97
CA TRP A 19 2.95 9.36 -12.10
C TRP A 19 2.62 10.26 -13.31
N ARG A 20 1.76 9.79 -14.23
CA ARG A 20 1.37 10.49 -15.46
C ARG A 20 -0.15 10.39 -15.68
N PRO A 21 -0.78 11.32 -16.43
CA PRO A 21 -2.23 11.41 -16.52
C PRO A 21 -2.82 10.22 -17.29
N ARG A 22 -3.86 9.60 -16.72
CA ARG A 22 -4.68 8.49 -17.26
C ARG A 22 -3.87 7.26 -17.73
N ARG A 23 -3.69 6.31 -16.81
CA ARG A 23 -3.32 4.94 -17.20
C ARG A 23 -4.55 4.23 -17.75
N VAL A 24 -4.35 3.46 -18.83
CA VAL A 24 -5.39 2.62 -19.44
C VAL A 24 -5.58 1.34 -18.62
N HIS A 25 -4.49 0.81 -18.05
CA HIS A 25 -4.49 -0.26 -17.07
C HIS A 25 -4.71 0.35 -15.69
N ALA A 26 -5.38 -0.38 -14.78
CA ALA A 26 -5.41 0.02 -13.38
C ALA A 26 -5.90 1.49 -13.14
N PRO A 27 -7.14 1.86 -13.54
CA PRO A 27 -7.58 3.25 -13.43
C PRO A 27 -8.31 3.59 -12.12
N TYR A 28 -8.63 2.64 -11.24
CA TYR A 28 -9.59 2.89 -10.15
C TYR A 28 -9.07 3.95 -9.17
N TRP A 29 -7.77 3.89 -8.88
CA TRP A 29 -7.09 4.86 -8.02
C TRP A 29 -6.56 6.07 -8.79
N THR A 30 -6.82 6.15 -10.11
CA THR A 30 -6.46 7.31 -10.93
C THR A 30 -7.54 8.38 -10.82
N TRP A 31 -7.38 9.27 -9.84
CA TRP A 31 -8.24 10.44 -9.73
C TRP A 31 -7.82 11.53 -10.72
N ARG A 32 -8.79 12.32 -11.20
CA ARG A 32 -8.52 13.47 -12.08
C ARG A 32 -7.61 14.46 -11.33
N GLY A 33 -6.33 14.53 -11.67
CA GLY A 33 -5.39 15.45 -11.03
C GLY A 33 -3.95 14.97 -11.01
N ASN A 34 -3.20 15.43 -10.01
CA ASN A 34 -1.80 15.09 -9.78
C ASN A 34 -1.66 13.89 -8.81
N LYS A 35 -0.44 13.34 -8.73
CA LYS A 35 -0.06 12.23 -7.83
C LYS A 35 -0.61 12.40 -6.41
N ARG A 36 -0.36 13.58 -5.81
CA ARG A 36 -0.74 13.90 -4.43
C ARG A 36 -2.25 13.79 -4.20
N GLY A 37 -3.06 14.22 -5.17
CA GLY A 37 -4.51 14.09 -5.12
C GLY A 37 -4.98 12.64 -5.12
N ALA A 38 -4.31 11.78 -5.89
CA ALA A 38 -4.61 10.34 -5.93
C ALA A 38 -4.23 9.65 -4.61
N GLU A 39 -3.04 9.94 -4.07
CA GLU A 39 -2.57 9.37 -2.79
C GLU A 39 -3.46 9.79 -1.62
N LEU A 40 -3.74 11.09 -1.50
CA LEU A 40 -4.71 11.59 -0.51
C LEU A 40 -6.07 10.91 -0.67
N GLY A 41 -6.40 10.53 -1.90
CA GLY A 41 -7.62 9.83 -2.20
C GLY A 41 -7.71 8.42 -1.68
N VAL A 42 -6.65 7.64 -1.91
CA VAL A 42 -6.48 6.32 -1.34
C VAL A 42 -6.58 6.39 0.19
N VAL A 43 -5.91 7.35 0.82
CA VAL A 43 -5.93 7.52 2.29
C VAL A 43 -7.31 7.93 2.80
N LYS A 44 -8.01 8.87 2.14
CA LYS A 44 -9.40 9.23 2.49
C LYS A 44 -10.34 8.04 2.35
N GLN A 45 -10.13 7.23 1.33
CA GLN A 45 -10.90 6.01 1.11
C GLN A 45 -10.63 4.99 2.22
N LEU A 46 -9.37 4.75 2.60
CA LEU A 46 -9.05 3.90 3.76
C LEU A 46 -9.68 4.41 5.05
N ALA A 47 -9.53 5.71 5.36
CA ALA A 47 -10.08 6.33 6.56
C ALA A 47 -11.60 6.14 6.67
N ARG A 48 -12.33 6.23 5.54
CA ARG A 48 -13.77 5.98 5.50
C ARG A 48 -14.11 4.54 5.90
N GLU A 49 -13.34 3.57 5.42
CA GLU A 49 -13.60 2.14 5.67
C GLU A 49 -13.19 1.75 7.10
N LEU A 50 -12.08 2.31 7.62
CA LEU A 50 -11.69 2.15 9.03
C LEU A 50 -12.74 2.75 9.98
N ARG A 51 -13.28 3.93 9.66
CA ARG A 51 -14.37 4.54 10.44
C ARG A 51 -15.62 3.70 10.41
N ARG A 52 -15.99 3.19 9.22
CA ARG A 52 -17.16 2.31 9.06
C ARG A 52 -17.03 1.03 9.89
N ASP A 53 -15.83 0.47 9.99
CA ASP A 53 -15.55 -0.71 10.81
C ASP A 53 -15.31 -0.40 12.31
N GLY A 54 -15.42 0.87 12.74
CA GLY A 54 -15.16 1.28 14.12
C GLY A 54 -13.70 1.15 14.58
N ARG A 55 -12.76 0.95 13.63
CA ARG A 55 -11.34 0.71 13.92
C ARG A 55 -10.56 1.99 14.20
N ASP A 56 -10.83 3.03 13.41
CA ASP A 56 -10.14 4.31 13.54
C ASP A 56 -11.04 5.47 13.05
N ASP A 57 -10.77 6.68 13.51
CA ASP A 57 -11.45 7.90 13.06
C ASP A 57 -10.44 8.96 12.63
N LEU A 58 -9.84 8.72 11.47
CA LEU A 58 -8.86 9.60 10.87
C LEU A 58 -9.51 10.87 10.30
N ARG A 59 -8.96 12.03 10.67
CA ARG A 59 -9.48 13.36 10.35
C ARG A 59 -8.35 14.26 9.83
N ARG A 60 -8.72 15.43 9.30
CA ARG A 60 -7.81 16.47 8.79
C ARG A 60 -6.77 15.95 7.78
N LEU A 61 -7.15 14.97 6.98
CA LEU A 61 -6.28 14.35 5.98
C LEU A 61 -5.84 15.36 4.92
N ARG A 62 -4.52 15.47 4.72
CA ARG A 62 -3.91 16.31 3.68
C ARG A 62 -2.70 15.62 3.05
N SER A 63 -2.43 15.96 1.79
CA SER A 63 -1.20 15.54 1.12
C SER A 63 -0.02 16.30 1.71
N PHE A 64 1.12 15.63 1.86
CA PHE A 64 2.36 16.25 2.31
C PHE A 64 3.37 16.28 1.16
N ALA A 65 4.10 17.40 1.05
CA ALA A 65 4.85 17.74 -0.16
C ALA A 65 6.37 17.52 -0.03
N GLU A 66 6.88 17.59 1.20
CA GLU A 66 8.29 17.58 1.55
C GLU A 66 8.55 16.32 2.35
N ASP A 67 9.30 15.38 1.77
CA ASP A 67 9.68 14.10 2.39
C ASP A 67 8.53 13.14 2.77
N PRO A 68 8.80 11.83 2.84
CA PRO A 68 7.82 10.86 3.33
C PRO A 68 7.39 11.21 4.77
N PRO A 69 6.11 11.05 5.13
CA PRO A 69 5.05 10.33 4.42
C PRO A 69 4.35 11.12 3.29
N ASP A 70 3.68 10.44 2.35
CA ASP A 70 2.94 11.08 1.25
C ASP A 70 1.72 11.90 1.71
N CYS A 71 1.10 11.50 2.83
CA CYS A 71 -0.04 12.18 3.44
C CYS A 71 0.08 12.18 4.98
N GLU A 72 -0.69 13.05 5.62
CA GLU A 72 -0.83 13.07 7.08
C GLU A 72 -2.27 13.35 7.51
N GLY A 73 -2.58 13.00 8.75
CA GLY A 73 -3.85 13.28 9.39
C GLY A 73 -3.76 13.15 10.90
N VAL A 74 -4.88 13.26 11.58
CA VAL A 74 -4.99 13.05 13.03
C VAL A 74 -5.98 11.93 13.33
N ASP A 75 -5.68 11.09 14.30
CA ASP A 75 -6.62 10.07 14.78
C ASP A 75 -7.63 10.65 15.79
N ARG A 76 -8.47 9.79 16.36
CA ARG A 76 -9.48 10.17 17.37
C ARG A 76 -8.89 10.75 18.66
N ASN A 77 -7.65 10.40 18.98
CA ASN A 77 -6.95 10.84 20.19
C ASN A 77 -6.16 12.12 19.93
N GLY A 78 -6.15 12.62 18.69
CA GLY A 78 -5.36 13.79 18.29
C GLY A 78 -3.92 13.46 17.92
N ALA A 79 -3.54 12.18 17.86
CA ALA A 79 -2.19 11.76 17.47
C ALA A 79 -1.96 12.01 15.97
N LEU A 80 -0.78 12.53 15.60
CA LEU A 80 -0.42 12.80 14.22
C LEU A 80 0.01 11.50 13.53
N VAL A 81 -0.69 11.16 12.45
CA VAL A 81 -0.49 9.94 11.68
C VAL A 81 0.06 10.27 10.30
N GLY A 82 1.22 9.72 9.98
CA GLY A 82 1.79 9.72 8.64
C GLY A 82 1.29 8.56 7.79
N PHE A 83 1.06 8.78 6.50
CA PHE A 83 0.62 7.75 5.54
C PHE A 83 1.56 7.69 4.33
N GLU A 84 2.22 6.56 4.14
CA GLU A 84 2.94 6.25 2.90
C GLU A 84 2.02 5.46 1.97
N VAL A 85 1.89 5.86 0.71
CA VAL A 85 1.02 5.19 -0.26
C VAL A 85 1.85 4.44 -1.30
N ARG A 86 1.47 3.19 -1.57
CA ARG A 86 2.08 2.36 -2.62
C ARG A 86 1.03 1.63 -3.43
N GLU A 87 1.35 1.34 -4.68
CA GLU A 87 0.49 0.59 -5.59
C GLU A 87 1.04 -0.83 -5.76
N LEU A 88 0.17 -1.82 -5.64
CA LEU A 88 0.42 -3.19 -6.06
C LEU A 88 -0.17 -3.38 -7.46
N VAL A 89 0.73 -3.34 -8.46
CA VAL A 89 0.43 -3.40 -9.89
C VAL A 89 1.55 -4.14 -10.61
N ASP A 90 1.24 -4.79 -11.72
CA ASP A 90 2.24 -5.38 -12.59
C ASP A 90 2.92 -4.28 -13.40
N GLN A 91 4.14 -3.92 -13.00
CA GLN A 91 4.87 -2.80 -13.61
C GLN A 91 5.10 -3.01 -15.11
N ALA A 92 5.27 -4.26 -15.55
CA ALA A 92 5.43 -4.58 -16.97
C ALA A 92 4.15 -4.29 -17.77
N SER A 93 2.99 -4.77 -17.31
CA SER A 93 1.69 -4.47 -17.92
C SER A 93 1.36 -2.99 -17.84
N ALA A 94 1.68 -2.32 -16.73
CA ALA A 94 1.48 -0.88 -16.58
C ALA A 94 2.32 -0.06 -17.57
N ALA A 95 3.54 -0.51 -17.90
CA ALA A 95 4.38 0.11 -18.91
C ALA A 95 3.85 -0.15 -20.34
N ARG A 96 3.44 -1.39 -20.65
CA ARG A 96 2.89 -1.76 -21.98
C ARG A 96 1.54 -1.11 -22.28
N GLY A 97 0.68 -0.97 -21.27
CA GLY A 97 -0.59 -0.27 -21.38
C GLY A 97 -0.47 1.19 -21.83
N GLN A 98 0.70 1.82 -21.63
CA GLN A 98 0.98 3.16 -22.16
C GLN A 98 1.16 3.18 -23.69
N GLY A 99 1.51 2.04 -24.29
CA GLY A 99 1.56 1.84 -25.74
C GLY A 99 0.22 1.45 -26.38
N GLY A 100 -0.87 1.40 -25.60
CA GLY A 100 -2.22 1.06 -26.08
C GLY A 100 -2.59 -0.42 -25.99
N GLU A 101 -1.67 -1.29 -25.55
CA GLU A 101 -1.92 -2.72 -25.39
C GLU A 101 -2.50 -3.04 -24.01
N ARG A 102 -3.76 -3.52 -23.95
CA ARG A 102 -4.38 -3.95 -22.70
C ARG A 102 -3.96 -5.37 -22.36
N THR A 103 -2.84 -5.51 -21.66
CA THR A 103 -2.44 -6.77 -21.04
C THR A 103 -2.81 -6.75 -19.56
N SER A 104 -3.40 -7.83 -19.07
CA SER A 104 -3.63 -8.04 -17.63
C SER A 104 -2.88 -9.28 -17.21
N LYS A 105 -1.98 -9.14 -16.24
CA LYS A 105 -1.25 -10.26 -15.66
C LYS A 105 -2.19 -11.12 -14.83
N ARG A 106 -2.17 -12.44 -15.04
CA ARG A 106 -2.78 -13.38 -14.10
C ARG A 106 -1.86 -13.51 -12.89
N TRP A 107 -2.39 -13.22 -11.71
CA TRP A 107 -1.64 -13.26 -10.47
C TRP A 107 -1.80 -14.60 -9.74
N HIS A 108 -0.67 -15.23 -9.42
CA HIS A 108 -0.61 -16.34 -8.49
C HIS A 108 -0.50 -15.85 -7.05
N GLU A 109 -0.93 -16.67 -6.10
CA GLU A 109 -1.00 -16.29 -4.68
C GLU A 109 0.37 -15.92 -4.11
N GLU A 110 1.36 -16.76 -4.33
CA GLU A 110 2.74 -16.52 -3.91
C GLU A 110 3.32 -15.24 -4.51
N GLU A 111 2.95 -14.89 -5.75
CA GLU A 111 3.44 -13.65 -6.38
C GLU A 111 2.88 -12.43 -5.66
N VAL A 112 1.58 -12.41 -5.35
CA VAL A 112 0.97 -11.30 -4.60
C VAL A 112 1.59 -11.17 -3.22
N LEU A 113 1.78 -12.29 -2.51
CA LEU A 113 2.40 -12.27 -1.19
C LEU A 113 3.84 -11.75 -1.25
N ARG A 114 4.66 -12.25 -2.17
CA ARG A 114 6.04 -11.77 -2.34
C ARG A 114 6.10 -10.28 -2.72
N THR A 115 5.20 -9.80 -3.57
CA THR A 115 5.15 -8.38 -3.94
C THR A 115 4.76 -7.49 -2.75
N ILE A 116 3.75 -7.88 -1.96
CA ILE A 116 3.38 -7.14 -0.74
C ILE A 116 4.54 -7.14 0.26
N GLU A 117 5.17 -8.30 0.47
CA GLU A 117 6.32 -8.41 1.37
C GLU A 117 7.45 -7.49 0.94
N HIS A 118 7.76 -7.48 -0.35
CA HIS A 118 8.77 -6.59 -0.92
C HIS A 118 8.44 -5.11 -0.67
N ILE A 119 7.19 -4.69 -0.88
CA ILE A 119 6.73 -3.31 -0.60
C ILE A 119 6.89 -2.99 0.89
N ILE A 120 6.45 -3.88 1.78
CA ILE A 120 6.56 -3.70 3.24
C ILE A 120 8.03 -3.55 3.65
N ARG A 121 8.93 -4.42 3.15
CA ARG A 121 10.36 -4.35 3.47
C ARG A 121 10.99 -3.04 2.98
N ALA A 122 10.73 -2.67 1.74
CA ALA A 122 11.28 -1.46 1.14
C ALA A 122 10.81 -0.18 1.88
N LYS A 123 9.62 -0.19 2.47
CA LYS A 123 9.07 0.96 3.22
C LYS A 123 9.37 0.92 4.71
N GLY A 124 9.43 -0.27 5.28
CA GLY A 124 9.86 -0.49 6.66
C GLY A 124 11.33 -0.15 6.92
N SER A 125 12.15 0.01 5.86
CA SER A 125 13.54 0.47 5.95
C SER A 125 13.72 1.99 5.83
N ILE A 126 12.67 2.75 5.47
CA ILE A 126 12.73 4.21 5.39
C ILE A 126 12.65 4.80 6.80
N ARG A 127 13.47 5.81 7.10
CA ARG A 127 13.37 6.58 8.34
C ARG A 127 12.33 7.68 8.16
N TYR A 128 11.34 7.69 9.04
CA TYR A 128 10.35 8.76 9.16
C TYR A 128 10.71 9.62 10.39
N ASP A 129 10.34 10.90 10.34
CA ASP A 129 10.47 11.81 11.48
C ASP A 129 9.53 11.36 12.61
N ARG A 130 10.10 10.67 13.60
CA ARG A 130 9.35 10.12 14.75
C ARG A 130 9.12 11.14 15.86
N ASP A 131 9.76 12.31 15.78
CA ASP A 131 9.47 13.42 16.70
C ASP A 131 8.20 14.15 16.25
N ARG A 132 7.92 14.09 14.95
CA ARG A 132 6.69 14.63 14.35
C ARG A 132 5.50 13.68 14.38
N TYR A 133 5.70 12.42 14.01
CA TYR A 133 4.60 11.46 13.84
C TYR A 133 4.55 10.42 14.95
N ASP A 134 3.41 10.34 15.64
CA ASP A 134 3.14 9.29 16.62
C ASP A 134 3.07 7.92 15.95
N ARG A 135 2.50 7.88 14.74
CA ARG A 135 2.29 6.67 13.96
C ARG A 135 2.57 6.87 12.48
N VAL A 136 3.13 5.84 11.84
CA VAL A 136 3.29 5.79 10.38
C VAL A 136 2.60 4.54 9.84
N VAL A 137 1.70 4.75 8.87
CA VAL A 137 0.87 3.73 8.25
C VAL A 137 1.25 3.58 6.77
N LEU A 138 1.54 2.35 6.35
CA LEU A 138 1.66 2.03 4.92
C LEU A 138 0.27 1.68 4.35
N VAL A 139 -0.12 2.34 3.27
CA VAL A 139 -1.35 2.04 2.54
C VAL A 139 -0.97 1.53 1.15
N ILE A 140 -1.18 0.24 0.94
CA ILE A 140 -1.05 -0.40 -0.36
C ILE A 140 -2.44 -0.36 -1.01
N CYS A 141 -2.54 0.14 -2.24
CA CYS A 141 -3.74 0.01 -3.06
C CYS A 141 -3.47 -0.90 -4.25
N THR A 142 -4.51 -1.55 -4.74
CA THR A 142 -4.45 -2.32 -6.00
C THR A 142 -5.74 -2.15 -6.76
N ASP A 143 -5.67 -2.29 -8.07
CA ASP A 143 -6.82 -2.44 -8.97
C ASP A 143 -6.49 -3.43 -10.10
N GLU A 144 -5.54 -4.33 -9.83
CA GLU A 144 -5.26 -5.49 -10.63
C GLU A 144 -6.50 -6.39 -10.68
N ARG A 145 -7.01 -6.64 -11.89
CA ARG A 145 -8.28 -7.35 -12.12
C ARG A 145 -8.36 -8.72 -11.46
N PHE A 146 -7.22 -9.40 -11.33
CA PHE A 146 -7.14 -10.75 -10.77
C PHE A 146 -6.85 -10.79 -9.27
N ILE A 147 -6.69 -9.63 -8.63
CA ILE A 147 -6.45 -9.47 -7.19
C ILE A 147 -7.71 -8.86 -6.57
N SER A 148 -8.66 -9.72 -6.20
CA SER A 148 -9.89 -9.32 -5.53
C SER A 148 -9.86 -9.65 -4.04
N TYR A 149 -10.65 -8.94 -3.26
CA TYR A 149 -10.78 -9.20 -1.83
C TYR A 149 -11.37 -10.58 -1.54
N GLU A 150 -12.33 -11.04 -2.34
CA GLU A 150 -12.96 -12.34 -2.15
C GLU A 150 -11.95 -13.49 -2.29
N ARG A 151 -10.95 -13.33 -3.16
CA ARG A 151 -9.90 -14.33 -3.37
C ARG A 151 -8.75 -14.18 -2.39
N PHE A 152 -8.27 -12.95 -2.18
CA PHE A 152 -7.03 -12.71 -1.42
C PHE A 152 -7.26 -12.28 0.02
N GLY A 153 -8.43 -11.76 0.38
CA GLY A 153 -8.73 -11.25 1.72
C GLY A 153 -8.41 -12.25 2.83
N PRO A 154 -8.96 -13.49 2.80
CA PRO A 154 -8.66 -14.51 3.80
C PRO A 154 -7.17 -14.89 3.87
N LEU A 155 -6.52 -15.02 2.71
CA LEU A 155 -5.09 -15.34 2.62
C LEU A 155 -4.24 -14.24 3.27
N LEU A 156 -4.53 -12.98 2.97
CA LEU A 156 -3.79 -11.82 3.47
C LEU A 156 -3.98 -11.61 4.99
N ASP A 157 -5.17 -11.89 5.53
CA ASP A 157 -5.44 -11.80 6.98
C ASP A 157 -4.75 -12.93 7.77
N ALA A 158 -4.64 -14.11 7.17
CA ALA A 158 -3.91 -15.24 7.75
C ALA A 158 -2.38 -15.05 7.68
N THR A 159 -1.88 -14.28 6.71
CA THR A 159 -0.43 -14.07 6.51
C THR A 159 0.16 -13.18 7.59
N ARG A 160 1.37 -13.53 8.05
CA ARG A 160 2.21 -12.68 8.90
C ARG A 160 3.28 -12.04 8.06
N TRP A 161 3.45 -10.74 8.24
CA TRP A 161 4.37 -9.94 7.45
C TRP A 161 5.64 -9.68 8.24
N PRO A 162 6.79 -9.45 7.56
CA PRO A 162 8.04 -9.16 8.23
C PRO A 162 7.91 -7.97 9.18
N ALA A 163 8.71 -8.02 10.24
CA ALA A 163 8.75 -6.93 11.18
C ALA A 163 9.34 -5.67 10.55
N THR A 164 8.84 -4.51 10.95
CA THR A 164 9.29 -3.20 10.44
C THR A 164 9.82 -2.34 11.59
N TYR A 165 10.84 -1.53 11.29
CA TYR A 165 11.38 -0.57 12.26
C TYR A 165 10.56 0.72 12.29
N SER A 166 10.04 1.11 11.14
CA SER A 166 9.55 2.48 10.93
C SER A 166 8.06 2.60 10.68
N LEU A 167 7.41 1.50 10.29
CA LEU A 167 5.96 1.40 10.10
C LEU A 167 5.31 0.78 11.35
N ASP A 168 4.18 1.34 11.75
CA ASP A 168 3.36 0.85 12.86
C ASP A 168 2.20 -0.01 12.37
N ASP A 169 1.62 0.34 11.22
CA ASP A 169 0.53 -0.39 10.58
C ASP A 169 0.76 -0.49 9.07
N ALA A 170 0.18 -1.52 8.46
CA ALA A 170 0.07 -1.64 7.01
C ALA A 170 -1.33 -2.11 6.61
N TYR A 171 -1.87 -1.56 5.53
CA TYR A 171 -3.18 -1.94 4.99
C TYR A 171 -3.10 -2.18 3.48
N LEU A 172 -3.81 -3.18 2.99
CA LEU A 172 -4.15 -3.30 1.56
C LEU A 172 -5.61 -2.88 1.36
N ILE A 173 -5.86 -1.94 0.45
CA ILE A 173 -7.21 -1.53 0.05
C ILE A 173 -7.50 -1.90 -1.41
N PHE A 174 -8.68 -2.48 -1.61
CA PHE A 174 -9.16 -2.95 -2.91
C PHE A 174 -10.16 -1.94 -3.51
N PRO A 175 -10.40 -2.00 -4.83
CA PRO A 175 -11.44 -1.23 -5.47
C PRO A 175 -12.82 -1.56 -4.89
N HIS A 176 -13.81 -0.72 -5.17
CA HIS A 176 -15.18 -0.97 -4.75
C HIS A 176 -15.69 -2.33 -5.26
N SER A 177 -16.04 -3.22 -4.33
CA SER A 177 -16.73 -4.48 -4.63
C SER A 177 -18.23 -4.25 -4.57
N SER A 178 -18.94 -4.46 -5.68
CA SER A 178 -20.40 -4.40 -5.73
C SER A 178 -21.06 -5.43 -4.83
N ARG A 179 -20.42 -6.59 -4.64
CA ARG A 179 -20.87 -7.65 -3.75
C ARG A 179 -20.86 -7.23 -2.28
N ILE A 180 -19.92 -6.37 -1.88
CA ILE A 180 -19.75 -5.90 -0.48
C ILE A 180 -20.31 -4.48 -0.31
N GLY A 181 -20.57 -3.75 -1.39
CA GLY A 181 -21.07 -2.37 -1.38
C GLY A 181 -20.08 -1.35 -0.81
N ARG A 182 -18.77 -1.64 -0.91
CA ARG A 182 -17.69 -0.79 -0.37
C ARG A 182 -16.33 -1.15 -0.96
N CYS A 183 -15.29 -0.41 -0.56
CA CYS A 183 -13.89 -0.73 -0.84
C CYS A 183 -13.33 -1.54 0.33
N PRO A 184 -13.25 -2.87 0.26
CA PRO A 184 -12.75 -3.64 1.39
C PRO A 184 -11.26 -3.37 1.61
N CYS A 185 -10.82 -3.46 2.87
CA CYS A 185 -9.41 -3.35 3.24
C CYS A 185 -9.02 -4.43 4.25
N VAL A 186 -7.77 -4.87 4.17
CA VAL A 186 -7.17 -5.87 5.06
C VAL A 186 -6.02 -5.22 5.81
N GLN A 187 -5.96 -5.41 7.13
CA GLN A 187 -4.77 -5.04 7.90
C GLN A 187 -3.70 -6.11 7.72
N LEU A 188 -2.54 -5.69 7.22
CA LEU A 188 -1.39 -6.55 7.00
C LEU A 188 -0.61 -6.61 8.32
N ARG A 189 -0.83 -7.67 9.11
CA ARG A 189 -0.27 -7.82 10.45
C ARG A 189 1.27 -7.93 10.40
N THR A 190 1.95 -6.81 10.53
CA THR A 190 3.39 -6.70 10.74
C THR A 190 3.69 -6.75 12.23
N ALA A 191 4.85 -7.29 12.61
CA ALA A 191 5.39 -7.04 13.93
C ALA A 191 6.17 -5.71 13.92
N ARG A 192 6.16 -4.96 15.02
CA ARG A 192 7.08 -3.84 15.16
C ARG A 192 8.37 -4.35 15.82
N VAL A 193 9.51 -4.07 15.20
CA VAL A 193 10.78 -4.28 15.89
C VAL A 193 10.94 -3.13 16.89
N VAL A 194 10.89 -3.45 18.17
CA VAL A 194 11.24 -2.49 19.22
C VAL A 194 12.76 -2.39 19.21
N ASP A 195 13.29 -1.23 18.82
CA ASP A 195 14.73 -0.97 18.92
C ASP A 195 15.11 -0.87 20.40
N PRO A 196 15.92 -1.78 20.95
CA PRO A 196 16.34 -1.73 22.34
C PRO A 196 17.06 -0.41 22.68
N ALA A 197 17.75 0.20 21.71
CA ALA A 197 18.46 1.47 21.92
C ALA A 197 17.51 2.65 22.20
N ARG A 198 16.23 2.53 21.87
CA ARG A 198 15.19 3.53 22.17
C ARG A 198 14.46 3.30 23.50
N LEU A 199 14.70 2.18 24.18
CA LEU A 199 14.16 1.90 25.52
C LEU A 199 15.10 2.34 26.65
N ALA A 200 16.31 2.83 26.31
CA ALA A 200 17.36 3.17 27.26
C ALA A 200 17.49 4.69 27.54
N VAL A 201 16.41 5.46 27.36
CA VAL A 201 16.36 6.89 27.73
C VAL A 201 15.40 7.10 28.89
#